data_AF-I4EJF4-F1
#
_entry.id   AF-I4EJF4-F1
#
_cell.length_a   1.000
_cell.length_b   1.000
_cell.length_c   1.000
_cell.angle_alpha   90.00
_cell.angle_beta   90.00
_cell.angle_gamma   90.00
#
_symmetry.space_group_name_H-M   'P 1'
#
loop_
_entity.id
_entity.type
_entity.pdbx_description
1 polymer ?
#
loop_
_entity_poly.entity_id
_entity_poly.type
_entity_poly.pdbx_seq_one_letter_code
_entity_poly.pdbx_strand_id
1 'polypeptide(L)' 'MRLMTNNPRKVAALTEQGIEVTERVPLLIAPQEGNRRYLEIKRRKLGHLLDVESPEAAVCSKTG' A
#
# COMPACT_ATOMS: atom_id res chain seq x y z
N MET A 1 15.57 -0.79 6.83
CA MET A 1 15.24 -0.88 5.38
C MET A 1 13.98 -0.09 5.06
N ARG A 2 13.83 0.43 3.84
CA ARG A 2 12.58 1.10 3.38
C ARG A 2 11.64 0.05 2.78
N LEU A 3 10.42 -0.05 3.30
CA LEU A 3 9.44 -1.05 2.87
C LEU A 3 8.31 -0.40 2.07
N MET A 4 8.20 -0.79 0.79
CA MET A 4 7.07 -0.38 -0.06
C MET A 4 5.87 -1.28 0.20
N THR A 5 4.89 -0.83 1.00
CA THR A 5 3.69 -1.62 1.29
C THR A 5 2.49 -0.79 1.75
N ASN A 6 1.30 -1.22 1.32
CA ASN A 6 0.01 -0.76 1.86
C ASN A 6 -0.58 -1.72 2.91
N ASN A 7 0.11 -2.82 3.20
CA ASN A 7 -0.33 -3.77 4.21
C ASN A 7 0.41 -3.50 5.54
N PRO A 8 -0.21 -2.88 6.54
CA PRO A 8 0.44 -2.60 7.82
C PRO A 8 0.84 -3.88 8.56
N ARG A 9 0.13 -5.00 8.34
CA ARG A 9 0.49 -6.31 8.94
C ARG A 9 1.84 -6.81 8.44
N LYS A 10 2.26 -6.43 7.23
CA LYS A 10 3.57 -6.79 6.69
C LYS A 10 4.70 -6.03 7.38
N VAL A 11 4.45 -4.80 7.83
CA VAL A 11 5.41 -4.05 8.66
C VAL A 11 5.61 -4.79 9.97
N ALA A 12 4.51 -5.07 10.69
CA ALA A 12 4.53 -5.77 11.98
C ALA A 12 5.24 -7.13 11.88
N ALA A 13 4.87 -7.97 10.91
CA ALA A 13 5.46 -9.29 10.73
C ALA A 13 6.97 -9.25 10.45
N LEU A 14 7.46 -8.26 9.69
CA LEU A 14 8.89 -8.12 9.44
C LEU A 14 9.62 -7.64 10.70
N THR A 15 9.05 -6.70 11.44
CA THR A 15 9.61 -6.26 12.73
C THR A 15 9.66 -7.38 13.76
N GLU A 16 8.63 -8.22 13.84
CA GLU A 16 8.59 -9.43 14.69
C GLU A 16 9.66 -10.46 14.31
N GLN A 17 10.04 -10.53 13.03
CA GLN A 17 11.15 -11.37 12.57
C GLN A 17 12.54 -10.72 12.75
N GLY A 18 12.62 -9.57 13.43
CA GLY A 18 13.88 -8.86 13.68
C GLY A 18 14.39 -8.04 12.49
N ILE A 19 13.55 -7.84 11.46
CA ILE A 19 13.89 -6.99 10.32
C ILE A 19 13.49 -5.55 10.64
N GLU A 20 14.50 -4.68 10.74
CA GLU A 20 14.29 -3.26 11.01
C GLU A 20 13.68 -2.54 9.79
N VAL A 21 12.42 -2.11 9.92
CA VAL A 21 11.74 -1.26 8.93
C VAL A 21 11.92 0.20 9.35
N THR A 22 12.78 0.93 8.65
CA THR A 22 13.15 2.31 8.97
C THR A 22 12.16 3.32 8.38
N GLU A 23 11.43 2.94 7.34
CA GLU A 23 10.42 3.78 6.68
C GLU A 23 9.41 2.92 5.93
N ARG A 24 8.12 3.26 6.04
CA ARG A 24 7.07 2.72 5.16
C ARG A 24 6.86 3.67 3.99
N VAL A 25 7.10 3.18 2.78
CA VAL A 25 6.77 3.89 1.55
C VAL A 25 5.40 3.41 1.06
N PRO A 26 4.37 4.27 0.98
CA PRO A 26 3.06 3.88 0.46
C PRO A 26 3.13 3.53 -1.03
N LEU A 27 2.33 2.54 -1.45
CA LEU A 27 2.11 2.25 -2.86
C LEU A 27 0.88 3.02 -3.34
N LEU A 28 1.10 4.15 -3.99
CA LEU A 28 0.02 4.98 -4.53
C LEU A 28 -0.45 4.36 -5.86
N ILE A 29 -1.67 3.83 -5.87
CA ILE A 29 -2.30 3.24 -7.05
C ILE A 29 -3.69 3.83 -7.19
N ALA A 30 -3.93 4.57 -8.27
CA ALA A 30 -5.25 5.09 -8.59
C ALA A 30 -6.23 3.92 -8.85
N PRO A 31 -7.40 3.91 -8.18
CA PRO A 31 -8.44 2.95 -8.48
C PRO A 31 -8.91 3.14 -9.92
N GLN A 32 -8.99 2.05 -10.65
CA GLN A 32 -9.57 1.95 -11.99
C GLN A 32 -10.89 1.17 -11.88
N GLU A 33 -11.79 1.32 -12.85
CA GLU A 33 -13.10 0.66 -12.83
C GLU A 33 -13.00 -0.86 -12.55
N GLY A 34 -12.04 -1.53 -13.20
CA GLY A 34 -11.83 -2.98 -13.06
C GLY A 34 -11.24 -3.43 -11.71
N ASN A 35 -10.62 -2.54 -10.92
CA ASN A 35 -9.95 -2.93 -9.66
C ASN A 35 -10.48 -2.20 -8.42
N ARG A 36 -11.38 -1.21 -8.58
CA ARG A 36 -11.90 -0.39 -7.49
C ARG A 36 -12.51 -1.23 -6.37
N ARG A 37 -13.42 -2.14 -6.71
CA ARG A 37 -14.07 -3.04 -5.72
C ARG A 37 -13.06 -3.90 -4.96
N TYR A 38 -12.01 -4.35 -5.65
CA TYR A 38 -10.94 -5.13 -5.02
C TYR A 38 -10.13 -4.30 -4.03
N LEU A 39 -9.77 -3.07 -4.40
CA LEU A 39 -9.05 -2.14 -3.53
C LEU A 39 -9.91 -1.71 -2.32
N GLU A 40 -11.20 -1.48 -2.51
CA GLU A 40 -12.15 -1.19 -1.43
C GLU A 40 -12.24 -2.37 -0.44
N ILE A 41 -12.30 -3.60 -0.93
CA ILE A 41 -12.27 -4.81 -0.08
C ILE A 41 -10.97 -4.86 0.72
N LYS A 42 -9.82 -4.63 0.07
CA LYS A 42 -8.52 -4.58 0.76
C LYS A 42 -8.49 -3.51 1.85
N ARG A 43 -9.01 -2.30 1.58
CA ARG A 43 -9.10 -1.23 2.59
C ARG A 43 -10.01 -1.64 3.75
N ARG A 44 -11.27 -1.97 3.45
CA ARG A 44 -12.33 -2.15 4.46
C ARG A 44 -12.22 -3.45 5.25
N LYS A 45 -11.88 -4.57 4.57
CA LYS A 45 -11.85 -5.89 5.21
C LYS A 45 -10.47 -6.28 5.74
N LEU A 46 -9.40 -5.84 5.07
CA LEU A 46 -8.03 -6.24 5.44
C LEU A 46 -7.24 -5.11 6.11
N GLY A 47 -7.82 -3.91 6.26
CA GLY A 47 -7.17 -2.77 6.90
C GLY A 47 -5.99 -2.22 6.10
N HIS A 48 -6.01 -2.37 4.77
CA HIS A 48 -4.95 -1.81 3.92
C HIS A 48 -5.01 -0.28 3.91
N LEU A 49 -3.83 0.33 3.91
CA LEU A 49 -3.61 1.77 3.80
C LEU A 49 -3.66 2.18 2.32
N LEU A 50 -4.86 2.22 1.77
CA LEU A 50 -5.15 2.57 0.37
C LEU A 50 -6.11 3.75 0.31
N ASP A 51 -5.81 4.72 -0.55
CA ASP A 51 -6.78 5.72 -0.99
C ASP A 51 -7.50 5.16 -2.22
N VAL A 52 -8.81 4.93 -2.07
CA VAL A 52 -9.67 4.35 -3.11
C VAL A 52 -10.70 5.36 -3.63
N GLU A 53 -10.61 6.60 -3.16
CA GLU A 53 -11.55 7.67 -3.49
C GLU A 53 -10.88 8.76 -4.35
N SER A 54 -9.54 8.89 -4.26
CA SER A 54 -8.79 9.81 -5.11
C SER A 54 -8.39 9.19 -6.46
N PRO A 55 -8.79 9.79 -7.60
CA PRO A 55 -8.31 9.38 -8.93
C PRO A 55 -6.83 9.76 -9.19
N GLU A 56 -6.20 10.55 -8.33
CA GLU A 56 -4.84 11.10 -8.51
C GLU A 56 -3.73 10.34 -7.77
N ALA A 57 -3.93 9.07 -7.39
CA ALA A 57 -2.85 8.27 -6.81
C ALA A 57 -1.84 7.79 -7.89
N ALA A 58 -1.07 8.73 -8.44
CA ALA A 58 0.06 8.47 -9.31
C ALA A 58 1.29 9.20 -8.78
N VAL A 59 2.17 8.48 -8.07
CA VAL A 59 3.62 8.55 -8.31
C VAL A 59 4.24 7.22 -7.85
N CYS A 60 4.48 6.31 -8.80
CA CYS A 60 5.71 5.54 -8.83
C CYS A 60 6.38 5.96 -10.13
N SER A 61 7.30 6.93 -10.05
CA SER A 61 8.05 7.46 -11.17
C SER A 61 8.81 6.33 -11.84
N LYS A 62 8.28 5.78 -12.93
CA LYS A 62 9.09 5.05 -13.89
C LYS A 62 9.91 6.08 -14.65
N THR A 63 11.08 6.43 -14.11
CA THR A 63 12.16 6.98 -14.92
C THR A 63 12.87 5.78 -15.55
N GLY A 64 12.77 5.66 -16.87
CA GLY A 64 13.37 4.59 -17.68
C GLY A 64 12.82 4.62 -19.09
#